data_AF-A0A2M8RZY8-F1
#
_entry.id   AF-A0A2M8RZY8-F1
#
_cell.length_a   1.000
_cell.length_b   1.000
_cell.length_c   1.000
_cell.angle_alpha   90.00
_cell.angle_beta   90.00
_cell.angle_gamma   90.00
#
_symmetry.space_group_name_H-M   'P 1'
#
loop_
_entity.id
_entity.type
_entity.pdbx_description
1 polymer ?
#
loop_
_entity_poly.entity_id
_entity_poly.type
_entity_poly.pdbx_seq_one_letter_code
_entity_poly.pdbx_strand_id
1 'polypeptide(L)'
;MDYALIAKTLIEHLGGKENITALTHCATRIRVVPNDEEKINKAQIEKIASVKGLFSMTRQYQIIFGVGVVNKVYNALLAQLNEN
;
A
#
# COMPACT_ATOMS: atom_id res chain seq x y z
N MET A 1 -15.33 -7.45 -2.64
CA MET A 1 -14.01 -7.03 -2.12
C MET A 1 -13.98 -5.53 -2.16
N ASP A 2 -13.88 -4.88 -1.02
CA ASP A 2 -13.91 -3.42 -0.93
C ASP A 2 -12.48 -2.87 -1.04
N TYR A 3 -12.11 -2.43 -2.25
CA TYR A 3 -10.77 -1.91 -2.53
C TYR A 3 -10.54 -0.53 -1.90
N ALA A 4 -11.61 0.24 -1.68
CA ALA A 4 -11.50 1.53 -0.99
C ALA A 4 -11.16 1.30 0.48
N LEU A 5 -11.82 0.34 1.14
CA LEU A 5 -11.46 -0.04 2.51
C LEU A 5 -10.01 -0.55 2.60
N ILE A 6 -9.60 -1.43 1.69
CA ILE A 6 -8.21 -1.94 1.64
C ILE A 6 -7.20 -0.80 1.48
N ALA A 7 -7.44 0.12 0.54
CA ALA A 7 -6.57 1.27 0.31
C ALA A 7 -6.50 2.19 1.53
N LYS A 8 -7.63 2.43 2.21
CA LYS A 8 -7.70 3.26 3.42
C LYS A 8 -6.87 2.66 4.55
N THR A 9 -7.14 1.40 4.87
CA THR A 9 -6.42 0.67 5.91
C THR A 9 -4.92 0.58 5.59
N LEU A 10 -4.57 0.40 4.31
CA LEU A 10 -3.18 0.39 3.89
C LEU A 10 -2.50 1.75 4.11
N ILE A 11 -3.14 2.86 3.74
CA ILE A 11 -2.60 4.21 3.98
C ILE A 11 -2.43 4.47 5.48
N GLU A 12 -3.41 4.10 6.30
CA GLU A 12 -3.33 4.23 7.76
C GLU A 12 -2.13 3.47 8.33
N HIS A 13 -1.94 2.22 7.93
CA HIS A 13 -0.81 1.41 8.39
C HIS A 13 0.54 1.78 7.76
N LEU A 14 0.53 2.53 6.66
CA LEU A 14 1.74 3.14 6.09
C LEU A 14 2.15 4.42 6.82
N GLY A 15 1.43 4.85 7.86
CA GLY A 15 1.74 6.08 8.60
C GLY A 15 0.99 7.31 8.08
N GLY A 16 -0.07 7.11 7.29
CA GLY A 16 -0.88 8.17 6.71
C GLY A 16 -0.41 8.64 5.33
N LYS A 17 -1.23 9.47 4.68
CA LYS A 17 -0.95 10.00 3.33
C LYS A 17 0.33 10.84 3.28
N GLU A 18 0.62 11.57 4.36
CA GLU A 18 1.82 12.40 4.52
C GLU A 18 3.11 11.57 4.58
N ASN A 19 3.01 10.28 4.92
CA ASN A 19 4.17 9.41 5.00
C ASN A 19 4.48 8.72 3.67
N ILE A 20 3.66 8.89 2.63
CA ILE A 20 3.84 8.25 1.32
C ILE A 20 4.46 9.26 0.37
N THR A 21 5.74 9.09 0.06
CA THR A 21 6.49 9.95 -0.87
C THR A 21 6.24 9.58 -2.32
N ALA A 22 6.18 8.28 -2.62
CA ALA A 22 5.89 7.80 -3.96
C ALA A 22 5.18 6.45 -3.94
N LEU A 23 4.28 6.27 -4.92
CA LEU A 23 3.50 5.04 -5.09
C LEU A 23 3.56 4.57 -6.55
N THR A 24 4.03 3.36 -6.77
CA THR A 24 4.05 2.71 -8.10
C THR A 24 3.51 1.28 -8.01
N HIS A 25 3.17 0.66 -9.13
CA HIS A 25 2.77 -0.75 -9.15
C HIS A 25 3.31 -1.46 -10.39
N CYS A 26 3.38 -2.79 -10.32
CA CYS A 26 3.61 -3.65 -11.49
C CYS A 26 2.51 -4.72 -11.56
N ALA A 27 2.71 -5.76 -12.37
CA ALA A 27 1.71 -6.81 -12.58
C ALA A 27 1.19 -7.52 -11.32
N THR A 28 1.93 -7.54 -10.21
CA THR A 28 1.58 -8.31 -8.99
C THR A 28 1.73 -7.57 -7.67
N ARG A 29 2.42 -6.43 -7.65
CA ARG A 29 2.82 -5.74 -6.41
C ARG A 29 2.70 -4.23 -6.51
N ILE A 30 2.42 -3.61 -5.37
CA ILE A 30 2.47 -2.15 -5.17
C ILE A 30 3.79 -1.84 -4.45
N ARG A 31 4.49 -0.79 -4.89
CA ARG A 31 5.70 -0.27 -4.28
C ARG A 31 5.37 1.08 -3.64
N VAL A 32 5.74 1.21 -2.37
CA VAL A 32 5.57 2.42 -1.58
C VAL A 32 6.96 2.89 -1.16
N VAL A 33 7.27 4.16 -1.40
CA VAL A 33 8.42 4.84 -0.82
C VAL A 33 7.90 5.68 0.33
N PRO A 34 8.18 5.30 1.59
CA PRO A 34 7.75 6.08 2.74
C PRO A 34 8.72 7.24 3.01
N ASN A 35 8.26 8.25 3.76
CA ASN A 35 9.11 9.30 4.32
C ASN A 35 9.79 8.85 5.62
N ASP A 36 9.04 8.14 6.47
CA ASP A 36 9.48 7.62 7.76
C ASP A 36 9.06 6.15 7.90
N GLU A 37 10.04 5.27 8.05
CA GLU A 37 9.80 3.82 8.17
C GLU A 37 9.27 3.41 9.54
N GLU A 38 9.49 4.23 10.59
CA GLU A 38 9.05 3.93 11.95
C GLU A 38 7.54 4.03 12.11
N LYS A 39 6.89 4.83 11.25
CA LYS A 39 5.42 4.96 11.21
C LYS A 39 4.71 3.78 10.54
N ILE A 40 5.45 2.83 9.95
CA ILE A 40 4.86 1.73 9.18
C ILE A 40 4.57 0.53 10.06
N ASN A 41 3.30 0.13 10.10
CA ASN A 41 2.87 -1.06 10.81
C ASN A 41 2.86 -2.30 9.90
N LYS A 42 4.06 -2.85 9.66
CA LYS A 42 4.27 -4.02 8.78
C LYS A 42 3.38 -5.22 9.14
N ALA A 43 3.28 -5.52 10.44
CA ALA A 43 2.50 -6.64 10.94
C ALA A 43 0.99 -6.51 10.69
N GLN A 44 0.47 -5.28 10.64
CA GLN A 44 -0.94 -5.06 10.29
C GLN A 44 -1.15 -5.10 8.77
N ILE A 45 -0.20 -4.57 7.98
CA ILE A 45 -0.26 -4.64 6.51
C ILE A 45 -0.35 -6.09 6.02
N GLU A 46 0.42 -7.00 6.60
CA GLU A 46 0.37 -8.43 6.24
C GLU A 46 -0.96 -9.11 6.60
N LYS A 47 -1.74 -8.54 7.53
CA LYS A 47 -3.06 -9.04 7.91
C LYS A 47 -4.20 -8.48 7.05
N ILE A 48 -3.92 -7.48 6.21
CA ILE A 48 -4.94 -6.90 5.33
C ILE A 48 -5.42 -7.97 4.34
N ALA A 49 -6.73 -8.13 4.23
CA ALA A 49 -7.33 -9.05 3.27
C ALA A 49 -6.84 -8.72 1.85
N SER A 50 -6.40 -9.75 1.11
CA SER A 50 -5.77 -9.69 -0.22
C SER A 50 -4.26 -9.48 -0.26
N VAL A 51 -3.62 -9.11 0.86
CA VAL A 51 -2.15 -9.08 0.92
C VAL A 51 -1.63 -10.50 1.00
N LYS A 52 -0.76 -10.85 0.05
CA LYS A 52 -0.10 -12.16 -0.04
C LYS A 52 1.31 -12.14 0.53
N GLY A 53 1.85 -10.95 0.80
CA GLY A 53 3.16 -10.76 1.41
C GLY A 53 3.60 -9.31 1.37
N LEU A 54 4.50 -8.97 2.28
CA LEU A 54 5.15 -7.67 2.40
C LEU A 54 6.66 -7.86 2.38
N PHE A 55 7.35 -7.10 1.52
CA PHE A 55 8.81 -7.09 1.45
C PHE A 55 9.34 -5.69 1.64
N SER A 56 10.34 -5.51 2.50
CA SER A 56 11.13 -4.28 2.56
C SER A 56 12.39 -4.44 1.72
N MET A 57 12.67 -3.46 0.86
CA MET A 57 13.97 -3.24 0.24
C MET A 57 14.45 -1.85 0.63
N THR A 58 15.72 -1.52 0.41
CA THR A 58 16.31 -0.23 0.77
C THR A 58 15.39 0.94 0.38
N ARG A 59 14.79 1.61 1.38
CA ARG A 59 13.84 2.73 1.27
C ARG A 59 12.52 2.48 0.53
N GLN A 60 12.11 1.23 0.33
CA GLN A 60 10.80 0.93 -0.28
C GLN A 60 10.15 -0.31 0.33
N TYR A 61 8.82 -0.29 0.38
CA TYR A 61 7.98 -1.43 0.74
C TYR A 61 7.27 -1.96 -0.50
N GLN A 62 7.21 -3.27 -0.64
CA GLN A 62 6.52 -3.96 -1.71
C GLN A 62 5.42 -4.83 -1.13
N ILE A 63 4.17 -4.51 -1.46
CA ILE A 63 2.98 -5.24 -1.01
C ILE A 63 2.46 -6.06 -2.18
N ILE A 64 2.35 -7.37 -1.99
CA ILE A 64 1.93 -8.30 -3.04
C ILE A 64 0.43 -8.54 -2.94
N PHE A 65 -0.29 -8.25 -4.02
CA PHE A 65 -1.74 -8.51 -4.13
C PHE A 65 -2.06 -9.61 -5.16
N GLY A 66 -1.15 -9.82 -6.13
CA GLY A 66 -1.35 -10.74 -7.26
C GLY A 66 -1.98 -10.05 -8.48
N VAL A 67 -2.02 -10.80 -9.58
CA VAL A 67 -2.46 -10.32 -10.89
C VAL A 67 -3.93 -9.86 -10.84
N GLY A 68 -4.21 -8.71 -11.45
CA GLY A 68 -5.55 -8.11 -11.51
C GLY A 68 -5.95 -7.36 -10.24
N VAL A 69 -5.75 -7.93 -9.05
CA VAL A 69 -6.07 -7.29 -7.77
C VAL A 69 -5.21 -6.04 -7.54
N VAL A 70 -3.92 -6.11 -7.90
CA VAL A 70 -2.97 -5.00 -7.75
C VAL A 70 -3.45 -3.69 -8.39
N ASN A 71 -4.05 -3.77 -9.60
CA ASN A 71 -4.52 -2.58 -10.32
C ASN A 71 -5.70 -1.93 -9.61
N LYS A 72 -6.61 -2.74 -9.06
CA LYS A 72 -7.80 -2.27 -8.35
C LYS A 72 -7.43 -1.58 -7.04
N VAL A 73 -6.48 -2.17 -6.29
CA VAL A 73 -5.98 -1.56 -5.04
C VAL A 73 -5.18 -0.28 -5.35
N TYR A 74 -4.35 -0.28 -6.39
CA TYR A 74 -3.59 0.90 -6.78
C TYR A 74 -4.49 2.07 -7.18
N ASN A 75 -5.52 1.83 -7.98
CA ASN A 75 -6.48 2.88 -8.33
C ASN A 75 -7.22 3.43 -7.11
N ALA A 76 -7.58 2.57 -6.15
CA ALA A 76 -8.21 3.00 -4.91
C ALA A 76 -7.26 3.82 -4.01
N LEU A 77 -5.97 3.47 -3.98
CA LEU A 77 -4.94 4.27 -3.30
C LEU A 77 -4.79 5.64 -3.96
N LEU A 78 -4.72 5.71 -5.29
CA LEU A 78 -4.63 6.98 -6.00
C LEU A 78 -5.85 7.88 -5.73
N ALA A 79 -7.05 7.32 -5.72
CA ALA A 79 -8.26 8.08 -5.40
C ALA A 79 -8.14 8.73 -4.01
N GLN A 80 -7.76 7.96 -2.99
CA GLN A 80 -7.64 8.47 -1.61
C GLN A 80 -6.49 9.43 -1.37
N LEU A 81 -5.39 9.29 -2.12
CA LEU A 81 -4.26 10.21 -2.02
C LEU A 81 -4.53 11.54 -2.74
N ASN A 82 -5.41 11.54 -3.75
CA ASN A 82 -5.77 12.73 -4.53
C ASN A 82 -6.99 13.48 -3.98
N GLU A 83 -7.81 12.87 -3.12
CA GLU A 83 -8.88 13.56 -2.40
C GLU A 83 -8.26 14.55 -1.38
N ASN A 84 -8.26 15.84 -1.76
CA ASN A 84 -8.01 16.99 -0.88
C ASN A 84 -9.32 17.63 -0.49
#